data_AF-A0A9W5NMS6-F1
#
_entry.id   AF-A0A9W5NMS6-F1
#
_cell.length_a   1.000
_cell.length_b   1.000
_cell.length_c   1.000
_cell.angle_alpha   90.00
_cell.angle_beta   90.00
_cell.angle_gamma   90.00
#
_symmetry.space_group_name_H-M   'P 1'
#
loop_
_entity.id
_entity.type
_entity.pdbx_description
1 polymer ?
#
loop_
_entity_poly.entity_id
_entity_poly.type
_entity_poly.pdbx_seq_one_letter_code
_entity_poly.pdbx_strand_id
1 'polypeptide(L)' 'MKDELDCKYSQTFESLELNIKDYMEEYKYNRYQWTLKKMAPIEYRDHLLSA' A
#
# COMPACT_ATOMS: atom_id res chain seq x y z
N MET A 1 -4.81 7.22 8.05
CA MET A 1 -4.49 6.16 7.05
C MET A 1 -4.98 4.78 7.41
N LYS A 2 -4.89 4.35 8.68
CA LYS A 2 -5.83 3.32 9.17
C LYS A 2 -7.30 3.80 9.05
N ASP A 3 -7.47 5.13 8.96
CA ASP A 3 -8.73 5.86 8.79
C ASP A 3 -9.21 6.06 7.35
N GLU A 4 -8.41 5.73 6.32
CA GLU A 4 -8.82 5.85 4.90
C GLU A 4 -9.40 4.56 4.35
N LEU A 5 -9.02 3.42 4.95
CA LEU A 5 -9.67 2.16 4.72
C LEU A 5 -11.02 2.19 5.44
N ASP A 6 -12.08 2.43 4.68
CA ASP A 6 -13.46 2.46 5.15
C ASP A 6 -13.97 1.04 5.49
N CYS A 7 -13.25 0.35 6.39
CA CYS A 7 -13.58 -0.97 6.91
C CYS A 7 -14.97 -1.01 7.55
N LYS A 8 -15.54 0.16 7.90
CA LYS A 8 -16.90 0.29 8.44
C LYS A 8 -18.02 0.08 7.42
N TYR A 9 -17.73 0.19 6.11
CA TYR A 9 -18.74 0.05 5.05
C TYR A 9 -18.65 -1.26 4.26
N SER A 10 -17.64 -2.10 4.53
CA SER A 10 -17.52 -3.40 3.89
C SER A 10 -18.60 -4.34 4.43
N GLN A 11 -19.65 -4.55 3.64
CA GLN A 11 -20.83 -5.32 4.03
C GLN A 11 -20.56 -6.83 4.15
N THR A 12 -19.47 -7.31 3.54
CA THR A 12 -19.04 -8.70 3.55
C THR A 12 -17.52 -8.81 3.77
N PHE A 13 -17.09 -9.96 4.28
CA PHE A 13 -15.67 -10.26 4.47
C PHE A 13 -14.88 -10.20 3.15
N GLU A 14 -15.46 -10.68 2.06
CA GLU A 14 -14.83 -10.63 0.73
C GLU A 14 -14.60 -9.20 0.25
N SER A 15 -15.58 -8.30 0.45
CA SER A 15 -15.43 -6.89 0.09
C SER A 15 -14.33 -6.22 0.92
N LEU A 16 -14.24 -6.56 2.20
CA LEU A 16 -13.17 -6.06 3.07
C LEU A 16 -11.80 -6.55 2.62
N GLU A 17 -11.68 -7.84 2.27
CA GLU A 17 -10.43 -8.42 1.78
C GLU A 17 -9.98 -7.75 0.47
N LEU A 18 -10.91 -7.49 -0.45
CA LEU A 18 -10.63 -6.78 -1.69
C LEU A 18 -10.12 -5.36 -1.42
N ASN A 19 -10.81 -4.60 -0.58
CA ASN A 19 -10.41 -3.24 -0.20
C ASN A 19 -9.00 -3.21 0.41
N ILE A 20 -8.67 -4.20 1.26
CA ILE A 20 -7.33 -4.32 1.84
C ILE A 20 -6.29 -4.64 0.76
N LYS A 21 -6.59 -5.54 -0.18
CA LYS A 21 -5.69 -5.88 -1.29
C LYS A 21 -5.42 -4.66 -2.16
N ASP A 22 -6.46 -3.95 -2.56
CA ASP A 22 -6.34 -2.74 -3.39
C ASP A 22 -5.51 -1.67 -2.67
N TYR A 23 -5.77 -1.45 -1.37
CA TYR A 23 -4.96 -0.54 -0.57
C TYR A 23 -3.48 -0.96 -0.51
N MET A 24 -3.22 -2.25 -0.34
CA MET A 24 -1.85 -2.77 -0.26
C MET A 24 -1.10 -2.60 -1.59
N GLU A 25 -1.78 -2.76 -2.73
CA GLU A 25 -1.18 -2.50 -4.04
C GLU A 25 -0.87 -1.01 -4.22
N GLU A 26 -1.83 -0.13 -3.94
CA GLU A 26 -1.63 1.32 -4.00
C GLU A 26 -0.48 1.79 -3.11
N TYR A 27 -0.41 1.28 -1.89
CA TYR A 27 0.70 1.56 -0.98
C TYR A 27 2.04 1.08 -1.55
N LYS A 28 2.07 -0.13 -2.09
CA LYS A 28 3.30 -0.78 -2.59
C LYS A 28 3.89 -0.08 -3.81
N TYR A 29 3.04 0.37 -4.74
CA TYR A 29 3.47 0.86 -6.05
C TYR A 29 3.42 2.38 -6.20
N ASN A 30 2.45 3.04 -5.58
CA ASN A 30 2.14 4.44 -5.90
C ASN A 30 2.54 5.40 -4.78
N ARG A 31 2.85 4.90 -3.59
CA ARG A 31 3.14 5.74 -2.44
C ARG A 31 4.62 6.03 -2.23
N TYR A 32 5.10 7.10 -2.85
CA TYR A 32 6.48 7.54 -2.73
C TYR A 32 6.85 8.03 -1.32
N GLN A 33 7.97 7.52 -0.80
CA GLN A 33 8.45 7.80 0.54
C GLN A 33 9.53 8.88 0.52
N TRP A 34 9.17 10.11 0.92
CA TRP A 34 10.05 11.29 0.85
C TRP A 34 11.38 11.14 1.60
N THR A 35 11.38 10.43 2.72
CA THR A 35 12.59 10.14 3.51
C THR A 35 13.43 9.01 2.93
N LEU A 36 12.87 8.18 2.05
CA LEU A 36 13.51 7.02 1.42
C LEU A 36 13.71 7.28 -0.07
N LYS A 37 14.48 8.34 -0.36
CA LYS A 37 14.90 8.72 -1.73
C LYS A 37 13.74 8.99 -2.70
N LYS A 38 12.53 9.25 -2.19
CA LYS A 38 11.32 9.44 -2.99
C LYS A 38 11.07 8.25 -3.93
N MET A 39 11.17 7.04 -3.41
CA MET A 39 10.85 5.79 -4.10
C MET A 39 9.56 5.18 -3.54
N ALA A 40 8.83 4.44 -4.37
CA ALA A 40 7.78 3.56 -3.89
C ALA A 40 8.38 2.39 -3.10
N PRO A 41 7.63 1.77 -2.17
CA PRO A 41 8.16 0.68 -1.34
C PRO A 41 8.81 -0.46 -2.12
N ILE A 42 8.23 -0.85 -3.27
CA ILE A 42 8.81 -1.90 -4.12
C ILE A 42 10.14 -1.46 -4.76
N GLU A 43 10.19 -0.24 -5.27
CA GLU A 43 11.39 0.32 -5.90
C GLU A 43 12.52 0.45 -4.89
N TYR A 44 12.21 0.90 -3.68
CA TYR A 44 13.18 1.03 -2.60
C TYR A 44 13.74 -0.34 -2.19
N ARG A 45 12.89 -1.38 -2.11
CA ARG A 45 13.33 -2.76 -1.86
C ARG A 45 14.30 -3.24 -2.93
N ASP A 46 13.96 -3.07 -4.20
CA ASP A 46 14.79 -3.55 -5.31
C ASP A 46 16.10 -2.75 -5.42
N HIS A 47 16.08 -1.45 -5.11
CA HIS A 47 17.27 -0.62 -4.96
C HIS A 47 18.22 -1.16 -3.89
N LEU A 48 17.70 -1.59 -2.73
CA LEU A 48 18.51 -2.16 -1.64
C LEU A 48 19.08 -3.54 -1.99
N LEU A 49 18.37 -4.33 -2.79
CA LEU A 49 18.83 -5.66 -3.23
C LEU A 49 19.89 -5.59 -4.34
N SER A 50 19.94 -4.47 -5.06
CA SER A 50 20.86 -4.24 -6.18
C SER A 50 22.13 -3.48 -5.78
N ALA A 51 22.24 -3.05 -4.52
CA ALA A 51 23.37 -2.30 -3.95
C ALA A 51 24.29 -3.24 -3.16
#